data_AF-A0A4P5W9L5-F1
#
_entry.id   AF-A0A4P5W9L5-F1
#
_cell.length_a   1.000
_cell.length_b   1.000
_cell.length_c   1.000
_cell.angle_alpha   90.00
_cell.angle_beta   90.00
_cell.angle_gamma   90.00
#
_symmetry.space_group_name_H-M   'P 1'
#
loop_
_entity.id
_entity.type
_entity.pdbx_description
1 polymer ?
#
loop_
_entity_poly.entity_id
_entity_poly.type
_entity_poly.pdbx_seq_one_letter_code
_entity_poly.pdbx_strand_id
1 'polypeptide(L)'
;MMAKYLTYKSTRLFLKLSKICYLTGSLSCSQFMERLALLRMMCSPKNPSGIYAERVLSREKIELNDVWFDDAKKIGVIESSEEFKSNNEPPLLYFCSAPHTAMSHWTFHKCDDDFFPSIPHGHLQGKSQPKLDSYNGRVYQKENEIRQESRDKIIKLWNDEKFREFATQSIQYYLDKHPTYKGWRVEKPLRLPRRRK
;
A
#
# COMPACT_ATOMS: atom_id res chain seq x y z
N MET A 1 -22.02 -33.82 3.90
CA MET A 1 -22.55 -32.47 3.59
C MET A 1 -21.36 -31.51 3.62
N MET A 2 -20.83 -31.05 2.48
CA MET A 2 -19.71 -30.11 2.47
C MET A 2 -20.23 -28.70 2.78
N ALA A 3 -19.62 -28.01 3.75
CA ALA A 3 -20.00 -26.65 4.10
C ALA A 3 -19.55 -25.69 2.98
N LYS A 4 -20.52 -25.10 2.26
CA LYS A 4 -20.29 -24.11 1.20
C LYS A 4 -19.65 -22.81 1.72
N TYR A 5 -19.77 -22.54 3.03
CA TYR A 5 -19.27 -21.32 3.67
C TYR A 5 -18.54 -21.66 4.98
N LEU A 6 -17.62 -20.79 5.38
CA LEU A 6 -16.97 -20.89 6.67
C LEU A 6 -17.98 -20.70 7.82
N THR A 7 -17.73 -21.39 8.94
CA THR A 7 -18.52 -21.18 10.15
C THR A 7 -18.37 -19.75 10.67
N TYR A 8 -19.38 -19.25 11.37
CA TYR A 8 -19.33 -17.90 11.96
C TYR A 8 -18.11 -17.68 12.88
N LYS A 9 -17.73 -18.70 13.65
CA LYS A 9 -16.55 -18.64 14.53
C LYS A 9 -15.26 -18.49 13.70
N SER A 10 -15.15 -19.24 12.60
CA SER A 10 -14.01 -19.19 11.68
C SER A 10 -13.92 -17.82 10.97
N THR A 11 -15.02 -17.30 10.43
CA THR A 11 -15.03 -16.00 9.73
C THR A 11 -14.66 -14.85 10.66
N ARG A 12 -15.17 -14.88 11.90
CA ARG A 12 -14.86 -13.88 12.92
C ARG A 12 -13.39 -13.93 13.35
N LEU A 13 -12.84 -15.14 13.52
CA LEU A 13 -11.44 -15.33 13.89
C LEU A 13 -10.51 -14.85 12.78
N PHE A 14 -10.79 -15.25 11.54
CA PHE A 14 -10.03 -14.83 10.36
C PHE A 14 -10.00 -13.31 10.20
N LEU A 15 -11.16 -12.64 10.35
CA LEU A 15 -11.25 -11.18 10.32
C LEU A 15 -10.44 -10.54 11.46
N LYS A 16 -10.54 -11.09 12.69
CA LYS A 16 -9.82 -10.55 13.85
C LYS A 16 -8.31 -10.67 13.68
N LEU A 17 -7.81 -11.83 13.25
CA LEU A 17 -6.39 -12.05 12.99
C LEU A 17 -5.90 -11.15 11.85
N SER A 18 -6.65 -11.05 10.76
CA SER A 18 -6.28 -10.18 9.64
C SER A 18 -6.18 -8.71 10.08
N LYS A 19 -7.10 -8.22 10.92
CA LYS A 19 -7.01 -6.88 11.52
C LYS A 19 -5.79 -6.71 12.41
N ILE A 20 -5.52 -7.68 13.29
CA ILE A 20 -4.36 -7.61 14.19
C ILE A 20 -3.07 -7.59 13.39
N CYS A 21 -2.91 -8.51 12.43
CA CYS A 21 -1.73 -8.57 11.58
C CYS A 21 -1.55 -7.29 10.75
N TYR A 22 -2.63 -6.68 10.25
CA TYR A 22 -2.55 -5.39 9.58
C TYR A 22 -2.12 -4.27 10.53
N LEU A 23 -2.76 -4.16 11.70
CA LEU A 23 -2.46 -3.12 12.69
C LEU A 23 -1.05 -3.26 13.31
N THR A 24 -0.52 -4.49 13.36
CA THR A 24 0.84 -4.78 13.85
C THR A 24 1.90 -4.74 12.75
N GLY A 25 1.50 -4.48 11.49
CA GLY A 25 2.40 -4.36 10.35
C GLY A 25 2.90 -5.69 9.78
N SER A 26 2.33 -6.82 10.20
CA SER A 26 2.60 -8.14 9.61
C SER A 26 1.90 -8.37 8.26
N LEU A 27 0.93 -7.53 7.89
CA LEU A 27 0.33 -7.49 6.55
C LEU A 27 0.42 -6.08 5.97
N SER A 28 0.63 -6.02 4.67
CA SER A 28 0.39 -4.80 3.89
C SER A 28 -1.11 -4.50 3.79
N CYS A 29 -1.45 -3.27 3.35
CA CYS A 29 -2.83 -2.91 3.04
C CYS A 29 -3.41 -3.79 1.92
N SER A 30 -2.64 -4.06 0.85
CA SER A 30 -3.06 -4.96 -0.23
C SER A 30 -3.39 -6.37 0.27
N GLN A 31 -2.49 -6.97 1.06
CA GLN A 31 -2.72 -8.29 1.68
C GLN A 31 -3.91 -8.31 2.63
N PHE A 32 -4.17 -7.20 3.33
CA PHE A 32 -5.36 -7.07 4.16
C PHE A 32 -6.63 -6.99 3.30
N MET A 33 -6.62 -6.24 2.20
CA MET A 33 -7.76 -6.13 1.28
C MET A 33 -8.05 -7.45 0.57
N GLU A 34 -7.03 -8.18 0.11
CA GLU A 34 -7.17 -9.53 -0.45
C GLU A 34 -7.82 -10.49 0.55
N ARG A 35 -7.40 -10.42 1.82
CA ARG A 35 -8.04 -11.23 2.87
C ARG A 35 -9.50 -10.84 3.09
N LEU A 36 -9.86 -9.56 2.98
CA LEU A 36 -11.27 -9.14 3.04
C LEU A 36 -12.06 -9.63 1.82
N ALA A 37 -11.45 -9.61 0.63
CA ALA A 37 -12.04 -10.14 -0.59
C ALA A 37 -12.35 -11.65 -0.47
N LEU A 38 -11.36 -12.43 -0.04
CA LEU A 38 -11.52 -13.86 0.22
C LEU A 38 -12.57 -14.11 1.31
N LEU A 39 -12.55 -13.31 2.38
CA LEU A 39 -13.53 -13.42 3.46
C LEU A 39 -14.96 -13.17 2.96
N ARG A 40 -15.18 -12.21 2.05
CA ARG A 40 -16.47 -11.96 1.41
C ARG A 40 -16.93 -13.23 0.66
N MET A 41 -16.07 -13.82 -0.16
CA MET A 41 -16.39 -15.02 -0.95
C MET A 41 -16.69 -16.24 -0.08
N MET A 42 -16.00 -16.38 1.05
CA MET A 42 -16.15 -17.53 1.97
C MET A 42 -17.28 -17.38 3.00
N CYS A 43 -17.94 -16.21 3.04
CA CYS A 43 -19.02 -15.93 3.99
C CYS A 43 -20.39 -16.20 3.38
N SER A 44 -21.34 -16.64 4.21
CA SER A 44 -22.75 -16.58 3.83
C SER A 44 -23.20 -15.11 3.70
N PRO A 45 -24.18 -14.78 2.85
CA PRO A 45 -24.61 -13.39 2.62
C PRO A 45 -25.06 -12.64 3.89
N LYS A 46 -25.51 -13.37 4.92
CA LYS A 46 -25.95 -12.81 6.21
C LYS A 46 -24.84 -12.73 7.25
N ASN A 47 -23.63 -13.21 6.97
CA ASN A 47 -22.55 -13.23 7.94
C ASN A 47 -22.03 -11.80 8.19
N PRO A 48 -22.02 -11.31 9.44
CA PRO A 48 -21.55 -9.96 9.78
C PRO A 48 -20.11 -9.68 9.33
N SER A 49 -19.24 -10.69 9.30
CA SER A 49 -17.84 -10.55 8.87
C SER A 49 -17.74 -10.31 7.36
N GLY A 50 -18.58 -10.99 6.57
CA GLY A 50 -18.70 -10.78 5.13
C GLY A 50 -19.30 -9.42 4.79
N ILE A 51 -20.36 -9.01 5.51
CA ILE A 51 -20.97 -7.68 5.38
C ILE A 51 -19.96 -6.58 5.72
N TYR A 52 -19.14 -6.79 6.76
CA TYR A 52 -18.06 -5.87 7.09
C TYR A 52 -17.03 -5.77 5.98
N ALA A 53 -16.56 -6.92 5.45
CA ALA A 53 -15.61 -6.95 4.34
C ALA A 53 -16.15 -6.21 3.11
N GLU A 54 -17.40 -6.45 2.74
CA GLU A 54 -18.07 -5.75 1.64
C GLU A 54 -18.05 -4.24 1.83
N ARG A 55 -18.48 -3.77 3.00
CA ARG A 55 -18.51 -2.32 3.32
C ARG A 55 -17.14 -1.67 3.21
N VAL A 56 -16.07 -2.39 3.55
CA VAL A 56 -14.70 -1.88 3.45
C VAL A 56 -14.26 -1.85 1.99
N LEU A 57 -14.46 -2.94 1.24
CA LEU A 57 -14.08 -3.05 -0.18
C LEU A 57 -14.83 -2.03 -1.06
N SER A 58 -16.14 -1.85 -0.84
CA SER A 58 -16.95 -0.89 -1.61
C SER A 58 -16.55 0.56 -1.37
N ARG A 59 -15.95 0.90 -0.22
CA ARG A 59 -15.47 2.26 0.09
C ARG A 59 -14.17 2.60 -0.64
N GLU A 60 -13.38 1.59 -1.00
CA GLU A 60 -12.07 1.73 -1.65
C GLU A 60 -12.15 1.59 -3.19
N LYS A 61 -13.35 1.35 -3.77
CA LYS A 61 -13.57 1.09 -5.21
C LYS A 61 -12.68 -0.03 -5.79
N ILE A 62 -12.41 -1.07 -5.01
CA ILE A 62 -11.70 -2.25 -5.52
C ILE A 62 -12.72 -3.15 -6.23
N GLU A 63 -12.73 -3.09 -7.56
CA GLU A 63 -13.39 -4.10 -8.40
C GLU A 63 -12.45 -5.30 -8.54
N LEU A 64 -12.81 -6.42 -7.91
CA LEU A 64 -12.19 -7.71 -8.21
C LEU A 64 -12.76 -8.17 -9.55
N ASN A 65 -12.07 -7.86 -10.65
CA ASN A 65 -12.33 -8.59 -11.88
C ASN A 65 -11.75 -10.01 -11.71
N ASP A 66 -12.67 -10.97 -11.77
CA ASP A 66 -12.41 -12.39 -11.90
C ASP A 66 -11.32 -12.65 -12.94
N VAL A 67 -10.29 -13.44 -12.60
CA VAL A 67 -9.82 -14.63 -13.34
C VAL A 67 -8.66 -15.22 -12.54
N TRP A 68 -8.88 -16.27 -11.76
CA TRP A 68 -7.88 -17.32 -11.46
C TRP A 68 -8.62 -18.60 -11.06
N PHE A 69 -9.49 -19.09 -11.94
CA PHE A 69 -9.92 -20.48 -11.92
C PHE A 69 -9.45 -21.16 -13.21
N ASP A 70 -8.88 -22.35 -13.00
CA ASP A 70 -8.42 -23.36 -13.96
C ASP A 70 -7.16 -23.07 -14.78
N ASP A 71 -6.05 -23.63 -14.31
CA ASP A 71 -5.26 -24.58 -15.11
C ASP A 71 -4.40 -25.49 -14.20
N ALA A 72 -5.09 -26.30 -13.40
CA ALA A 72 -4.48 -27.42 -12.69
C ALA A 72 -4.67 -28.71 -13.51
N LYS A 73 -3.89 -28.90 -14.60
CA LYS A 73 -3.73 -30.23 -15.21
C LYS A 73 -2.49 -30.36 -16.12
N LYS A 74 -1.53 -31.17 -15.64
CA LYS A 74 -0.37 -31.79 -16.31
C LYS A 74 0.71 -30.78 -16.75
N ILE A 75 1.93 -30.83 -16.21
CA ILE A 75 3.03 -31.78 -16.48
C ILE A 75 4.02 -31.59 -15.30
N GLY A 76 4.45 -32.61 -14.55
CA GLY A 76 5.49 -33.57 -14.92
C GLY A 76 6.82 -33.20 -14.22
N VAL A 77 7.30 -34.08 -13.34
CA VAL A 77 8.53 -33.93 -12.53
C VAL A 77 9.77 -33.75 -13.42
N ILE A 78 10.59 -32.72 -13.19
CA ILE A 78 12.03 -32.67 -13.54
C ILE A 78 12.78 -31.93 -12.41
N GLU A 79 13.82 -32.57 -11.89
CA GLU A 79 14.77 -32.05 -10.90
C GLU A 79 15.83 -31.14 -11.54
N SER A 80 16.20 -30.10 -10.77
CA SER A 80 17.48 -29.39 -10.71
C SER A 80 18.00 -28.59 -11.92
N SER A 81 18.55 -27.42 -11.55
CA SER A 81 19.53 -26.57 -12.23
C SER A 81 19.04 -25.56 -13.30
N GLU A 82 19.41 -24.32 -13.00
CA GLU A 82 19.68 -23.16 -13.86
C GLU A 82 18.52 -22.29 -14.39
N GLU A 83 18.60 -21.03 -13.92
CA GLU A 83 18.16 -19.75 -14.49
C GLU A 83 17.01 -19.72 -15.48
N PHE A 84 15.85 -19.21 -15.02
CA PHE A 84 14.93 -18.45 -15.87
C PHE A 84 14.42 -17.20 -15.15
N LYS A 85 14.79 -16.04 -15.72
CA LYS A 85 14.18 -14.73 -15.46
C LYS A 85 12.83 -14.65 -16.18
N SER A 86 11.78 -14.21 -15.46
CA SER A 86 10.57 -13.57 -16.00
C SER A 86 9.87 -12.84 -14.83
N ASN A 87 10.01 -11.52 -14.67
CA ASN A 87 9.11 -10.45 -15.16
C ASN A 87 7.62 -10.71 -14.81
N ASN A 88 6.84 -9.84 -14.15
CA ASN A 88 6.99 -8.44 -13.75
C ASN A 88 5.84 -8.07 -12.80
N GLU A 89 6.07 -8.00 -11.48
CA GLU A 89 5.47 -6.98 -10.61
C GLU A 89 6.45 -6.73 -9.47
N PRO A 90 6.98 -5.50 -9.28
CA PRO A 90 7.81 -5.23 -8.14
C PRO A 90 6.96 -5.36 -6.87
N PRO A 91 7.49 -5.95 -5.79
CA PRO A 91 6.77 -6.03 -4.53
C PRO A 91 6.34 -4.62 -4.13
N LEU A 92 5.03 -4.40 -3.95
CA LEU A 92 4.47 -3.16 -3.41
C LEU A 92 5.01 -2.97 -1.99
N LEU A 93 6.18 -2.32 -1.91
CA LEU A 93 6.86 -1.97 -0.68
C LEU A 93 6.20 -0.68 -0.18
N TYR A 94 5.31 -0.82 0.80
CA TYR A 94 4.65 0.28 1.48
C TYR A 94 5.53 0.77 2.64
N PHE A 95 5.65 2.08 2.81
CA PHE A 95 6.16 2.67 4.05
C PHE A 95 5.01 3.30 4.84
N CYS A 96 4.78 2.81 6.06
CA CYS A 96 3.89 3.44 7.02
C CYS A 96 4.75 4.24 8.00
N SER A 97 4.48 5.54 8.13
CA SER A 97 5.29 6.37 9.04
C SER A 97 5.19 5.84 10.48
N ALA A 98 6.33 5.75 11.16
CA ALA A 98 6.34 5.21 12.51
C ALA A 98 5.56 6.11 13.49
N PRO A 99 4.97 5.58 14.58
CA PRO A 99 4.14 6.36 15.51
C PRO A 99 4.83 7.61 16.09
N HIS A 100 6.15 7.59 16.25
CA HIS A 100 6.94 8.70 16.77
C HIS A 100 6.97 9.94 15.86
N THR A 101 6.63 9.77 14.57
CA THR A 101 6.49 10.87 13.60
C THR A 101 5.15 11.61 13.73
N ALA A 102 4.19 11.07 14.48
CA ALA A 102 2.77 11.49 14.48
C ALA A 102 2.14 11.52 13.06
N MET A 103 2.71 10.76 12.13
CA MET A 103 2.29 10.64 10.74
C MET A 103 1.87 9.21 10.36
N SER A 104 1.59 8.34 11.34
CA SER A 104 1.26 6.92 11.10
C SER A 104 -0.01 6.67 10.28
N HIS A 105 -0.82 7.72 10.07
CA HIS A 105 -1.95 7.69 9.16
C HIS A 105 -1.55 7.95 7.69
N TRP A 106 -0.27 8.18 7.38
CA TRP A 106 0.22 8.34 6.01
C TRP A 106 0.97 7.08 5.56
N THR A 107 0.57 6.57 4.39
CA THR A 107 1.18 5.42 3.72
C THR A 107 1.83 5.90 2.43
N PHE A 108 3.05 5.45 2.14
CA PHE A 108 3.78 5.83 0.93
C PHE A 108 4.01 4.58 0.07
N HIS A 109 3.92 4.73 -1.25
CA HIS A 109 4.11 3.64 -2.21
C HIS A 109 5.47 3.78 -2.90
N LYS A 110 6.30 2.73 -2.85
CA LYS A 110 7.64 2.79 -3.46
C LYS A 110 7.58 2.97 -4.98
N CYS A 111 6.65 2.27 -5.61
CA CYS A 111 6.45 2.23 -7.06
C CYS A 111 5.23 3.04 -7.50
N ASP A 112 4.97 4.18 -6.85
CA ASP A 112 3.87 5.06 -7.25
C ASP A 112 4.18 5.72 -8.61
N ASP A 113 3.30 5.51 -9.59
CA ASP A 113 3.39 6.16 -10.90
C ASP A 113 2.77 7.58 -10.88
N ASP A 114 2.11 7.95 -9.79
CA ASP A 114 1.54 9.27 -9.61
C ASP A 114 2.59 10.24 -9.04
N PHE A 115 2.88 11.31 -9.78
CA PHE A 115 3.87 12.30 -9.32
C PHE A 115 3.30 13.32 -8.33
N PHE A 116 1.98 13.46 -8.25
CA PHE A 116 1.33 14.57 -7.57
C PHE A 116 1.00 14.21 -6.11
N PRO A 117 1.27 15.10 -5.13
CA PRO A 117 1.88 16.44 -5.25
C PRO A 117 3.43 16.42 -5.30
N SER A 118 4.04 15.30 -4.93
CA SER A 118 5.48 15.09 -4.93
C SER A 118 5.82 13.60 -5.00
N ILE A 119 7.09 13.27 -5.28
CA ILE A 119 7.61 11.90 -5.15
C ILE A 119 8.68 11.88 -4.05
N PRO A 120 8.50 11.08 -2.98
CA PRO A 120 7.28 10.35 -2.64
C PRO A 120 6.17 11.29 -2.13
N HIS A 121 4.92 10.83 -2.19
CA HIS A 121 3.78 11.47 -1.50
C HIS A 121 3.07 10.46 -0.60
N GLY A 122 2.42 10.97 0.44
CA GLY A 122 1.69 10.15 1.40
C GLY A 122 0.22 10.03 1.03
N HIS A 123 -0.35 8.85 1.24
CA HIS A 123 -1.76 8.51 1.06
C HIS A 123 -2.42 8.37 2.43
N LEU A 124 -3.49 9.11 2.70
CA LEU A 124 -4.14 9.06 4.01
C LEU A 124 -4.78 7.68 4.21
N GLN A 125 -4.25 6.91 5.16
CA GLN A 125 -4.66 5.55 5.48
C GLN A 125 -4.58 4.61 4.27
N GLY A 126 -3.65 4.87 3.35
CA GLY A 126 -3.49 4.10 2.11
C GLY A 126 -4.52 4.41 1.02
N LYS A 127 -5.42 5.37 1.25
CA LYS A 127 -6.40 5.81 0.25
C LYS A 127 -5.76 6.71 -0.78
N SER A 128 -6.23 6.65 -2.03
CA SER A 128 -5.76 7.51 -3.13
C SER A 128 -5.87 9.02 -2.86
N GLN A 129 -6.71 9.42 -1.90
CA GLN A 129 -6.90 10.79 -1.43
C GLN A 129 -7.29 10.80 0.05
N PRO A 130 -7.03 11.90 0.78
CA PRO A 130 -6.17 13.02 0.39
C PRO A 130 -4.69 12.63 0.36
N LYS A 131 -3.88 13.46 -0.31
CA LYS A 131 -2.44 13.25 -0.51
C LYS A 131 -1.57 14.25 0.23
N LEU A 132 -0.51 13.77 0.87
CA LEU A 132 0.48 14.58 1.54
C LEU A 132 1.69 14.84 0.65
N ASP A 133 2.04 16.11 0.51
CA ASP A 133 3.35 16.53 0.05
C ASP A 133 4.38 16.32 1.15
N SER A 134 5.26 15.34 0.95
CA SER A 134 6.22 14.91 1.97
C SER A 134 7.29 15.98 2.27
N TYR A 135 7.45 17.00 1.43
CA TYR A 135 8.52 18.00 1.58
C TYR A 135 8.08 19.25 2.34
N ASN A 136 6.83 19.69 2.17
CA ASN A 136 6.33 20.92 2.79
C ASN A 136 5.11 20.69 3.72
N GLY A 137 4.58 19.48 3.77
CA GLY A 137 3.46 19.09 4.61
C GLY A 137 2.09 19.49 4.10
N ARG A 138 1.97 20.09 2.91
CA ARG A 138 0.68 20.45 2.33
C ARG A 138 -0.11 19.19 1.99
N VAL A 139 -1.39 19.22 2.29
CA VAL A 139 -2.33 18.11 2.06
C VAL A 139 -3.32 18.54 1.00
N TYR A 140 -3.43 17.73 -0.04
CA TYR A 140 -4.26 17.99 -1.19
C TYR A 140 -5.44 17.03 -1.26
N GLN A 141 -6.62 17.55 -1.59
CA GLN A 141 -7.75 16.77 -2.06
C GLN A 141 -7.91 17.06 -3.55
N LYS A 142 -7.59 16.07 -4.39
CA LYS A 142 -7.33 16.32 -5.83
C LYS A 142 -6.21 17.36 -5.96
N GLU A 143 -6.46 18.49 -6.59
CA GLU A 143 -5.50 19.59 -6.80
C GLU A 143 -5.62 20.70 -5.74
N ASN A 144 -6.67 20.67 -4.92
CA ASN A 144 -6.92 21.70 -3.93
C ASN A 144 -6.17 21.40 -2.64
N GLU A 145 -5.37 22.36 -2.16
CA GLU A 145 -4.80 22.31 -0.82
C GLU A 145 -5.91 22.48 0.22
N ILE A 146 -6.05 21.50 1.13
CA ILE A 146 -7.12 21.48 2.14
C ILE A 146 -6.61 21.73 3.56
N ARG A 147 -5.35 21.42 3.83
CA ARG A 147 -4.69 21.65 5.13
C ARG A 147 -3.18 21.48 4.99
N GLN A 148 -2.45 21.78 6.07
CA GLN A 148 -1.02 21.54 6.16
C GLN A 148 -0.68 20.79 7.45
N GLU A 149 0.12 19.73 7.35
CA GLU A 149 0.76 19.09 8.51
C GLU A 149 1.85 20.00 9.06
N SER A 150 2.06 19.96 10.39
CA SER A 150 3.04 20.83 11.02
C SER A 150 4.46 20.56 10.52
N ARG A 151 5.27 21.62 10.45
CA ARG A 151 6.69 21.54 10.07
C ARG A 151 7.46 20.52 10.90
N ASP A 152 7.14 20.41 12.19
CA ASP A 152 7.78 19.46 13.11
C ASP A 152 7.54 18.02 12.70
N LYS A 153 6.34 17.67 12.22
CA LYS A 153 6.05 16.33 11.71
C LYS A 153 6.86 16.03 10.46
N ILE A 154 6.97 16.99 9.54
CA ILE A 154 7.77 16.86 8.32
C ILE A 154 9.25 16.71 8.64
N ILE A 155 9.76 17.44 9.64
CA ILE A 155 11.14 17.26 10.13
C ILE A 155 11.33 15.86 10.71
N LYS A 156 10.42 15.39 11.56
CA LYS A 156 10.47 14.03 12.13
C LYS A 156 10.45 12.96 11.05
N LEU A 157 9.60 13.11 10.03
CA LEU A 157 9.55 12.23 8.88
C LEU A 157 10.90 12.16 8.14
N TRP A 158 11.49 13.31 7.80
CA TRP A 158 12.77 13.35 7.07
C TRP A 158 13.99 13.02 7.94
N ASN A 159 13.83 12.96 9.25
CA ASN A 159 14.82 12.44 10.19
C ASN A 159 14.74 10.92 10.35
N ASP A 160 13.58 10.30 10.08
CA ASP A 160 13.40 8.84 10.11
C ASP A 160 14.26 8.20 9.01
N GLU A 161 15.19 7.35 9.42
CA GLU A 161 16.15 6.70 8.52
C GLU A 161 15.48 5.76 7.51
N LYS A 162 14.45 5.04 7.94
CA LYS A 162 13.71 4.12 7.08
C LYS A 162 12.91 4.88 6.03
N PHE A 163 12.33 6.03 6.41
CA PHE A 163 11.66 6.90 5.44
C PHE A 163 12.63 7.44 4.40
N ARG A 164 13.85 7.82 4.80
CA ARG A 164 14.86 8.32 3.87
C ARG A 164 15.29 7.26 2.86
N GLU A 165 15.56 6.04 3.34
CA GLU A 165 15.88 4.91 2.48
C GLU A 165 14.74 4.65 1.49
N PHE A 166 13.50 4.58 1.99
CA PHE A 166 12.31 4.45 1.18
C PHE A 166 12.20 5.56 0.13
N ALA A 167 12.37 6.82 0.53
CA ALA A 167 12.25 7.97 -0.38
C ALA A 167 13.32 7.94 -1.48
N THR A 168 14.56 7.58 -1.16
CA THR A 168 15.62 7.36 -2.17
C THR A 168 15.18 6.32 -3.18
N GLN A 169 14.64 5.20 -2.72
CA GLN A 169 14.21 4.11 -3.59
C GLN A 169 12.99 4.50 -4.46
N SER A 170 12.02 5.24 -3.91
CA SER A 170 10.88 5.77 -4.68
C SER A 170 11.31 6.74 -5.77
N ILE A 171 12.21 7.66 -5.43
CA ILE A 171 12.72 8.66 -6.38
C ILE A 171 13.51 7.96 -7.49
N GLN A 172 14.36 6.99 -7.14
CA GLN A 172 15.12 6.22 -8.13
C GLN A 172 14.19 5.46 -9.08
N TYR A 173 13.20 4.73 -8.55
CA TYR A 173 12.20 4.05 -9.36
C TYR A 173 11.52 5.01 -10.35
N TYR A 174 11.10 6.17 -9.88
CA TYR A 174 10.38 7.12 -10.73
C TYR A 174 11.30 7.73 -11.81
N LEU A 175 12.56 8.02 -11.49
CA LEU A 175 13.55 8.45 -12.47
C LEU A 175 13.77 7.39 -13.56
N ASP A 176 13.91 6.13 -13.16
CA ASP A 176 14.17 5.01 -14.08
C ASP A 176 12.97 4.76 -14.98
N LYS A 177 11.74 4.83 -14.43
CA LYS A 177 10.50 4.58 -15.18
C LYS A 177 10.07 5.75 -16.05
N HIS A 178 10.35 6.99 -15.63
CA HIS A 178 9.93 8.21 -16.32
C HIS A 178 11.12 9.12 -16.66
N PRO A 179 12.06 8.68 -17.53
CA PRO A 179 13.32 9.39 -17.79
C PRO A 179 13.12 10.77 -18.44
N THR A 180 11.95 11.03 -19.04
CA THR A 180 11.62 12.31 -19.68
C THR A 180 10.82 13.25 -18.78
N TYR A 181 10.50 12.85 -17.54
CA TYR A 181 9.74 13.68 -16.61
C TYR A 181 10.55 14.88 -16.12
N LYS A 182 10.00 16.09 -16.31
CA LYS A 182 10.63 17.37 -15.95
C LYS A 182 9.99 18.09 -14.77
N GLY A 183 8.99 17.49 -14.12
CA GLY A 183 8.23 18.13 -13.03
C GLY A 183 8.93 18.09 -11.66
N TRP A 184 10.21 17.74 -11.60
CA TRP A 184 10.99 17.76 -10.36
C TRP A 184 11.14 19.19 -9.82
N ARG A 185 10.94 19.37 -8.52
CA ARG A 185 11.10 20.68 -7.85
C ARG A 185 12.55 21.14 -7.73
N VAL A 186 13.49 20.22 -7.92
CA VAL A 186 14.93 20.44 -7.79
C VAL A 186 15.65 19.70 -8.90
N GLU A 187 16.80 20.22 -9.34
CA GLU A 187 17.61 19.61 -10.40
C GLU A 187 18.14 18.21 -10.04
N LYS A 188 18.44 17.98 -8.76
CA LYS A 188 19.00 16.72 -8.25
C LYS A 188 18.03 16.09 -7.25
N PRO A 189 16.98 15.38 -7.71
CA PRO A 189 15.92 14.88 -6.84
C PRO A 189 16.39 13.85 -5.81
N LEU A 190 17.47 13.11 -6.08
CA LEU A 190 18.10 12.20 -5.11
C LEU A 190 18.78 12.93 -3.94
N ARG A 191 18.93 14.26 -4.01
CA ARG A 191 19.43 15.08 -2.89
C ARG A 191 18.30 15.32 -1.88
N LEU A 192 18.13 14.36 -0.97
CA LEU A 192 17.12 14.42 0.07
C LEU A 192 17.26 15.64 1.00
N PRO A 193 16.16 16.10 1.64
CA PRO A 193 16.21 17.11 2.69
C PRO A 193 17.25 16.79 3.77
N ARG A 194 17.94 17.84 4.24
CA ARG A 194 18.90 17.74 5.35
C ARG A 194 18.16 17.37 6.63
N ARG A 195 18.74 16.48 7.44
CA ARG A 195 18.29 16.22 8.81
C ARG A 195 18.34 17.53 9.60
N ARG A 196 17.35 17.75 10.46
CA ARG A 196 17.26 18.95 11.33
C ARG A 196 17.09 18.51 12.77
N LYS A 197 17.69 19.25 13.70
CA LYS A 197 17.47 19.05 15.13
C LYS A 197 16.25 19.81 15.58
#